data_AF-M6YI81-F1
#
_entry.id   AF-M6YI81-F1
#
_cell.length_a   1.000
_cell.length_b   1.000
_cell.length_c   1.000
_cell.angle_alpha   90.00
_cell.angle_beta   90.00
_cell.angle_gamma   90.00
#
_symmetry.space_group_name_H-M   'P 1'
#
loop_
_entity.id
_entity.type
_entity.pdbx_description
1 polymer ?
#
loop_
_entity_poly.entity_id
_entity_poly.type
_entity_poly.pdbx_seq_one_letter_code
_entity_poly.pdbx_strand_id
1 'polypeptide(L)'
;MTNEDNFPILIYLDWNVITYLNDFSHLRAEDQTSCESMKLIIEKYLNNENFIFPFSHAHYLDINQGGCEYVDSKLENLSKTSNSWRIYEDIPSDYQLKIQILHDVKFDYKICIDSFTNSQTFTSAINLITQPINFAIGGFFKLFSHFLLNSNQKDLILRLGNVIQSQEYGTEILKINKAMRNAFNTKDSLVKVFYPDINKSGQSNQKLNLKELVTESFTNANHFLFPSYEKFFEWLPYEKNTIISGFQKEIMKLSDLADLVALVSEDLGKKTSFGSITNDKIHLTMGLRCSIFVSNDKNLLKKAKFIREWMKLNVMIFNIDEFNTFMLKIIYKKENPGINSEKEDIRYAVKRDNGDLIKEYTICINQDKI
;
A
#
# COMPACT_ATOMS: atom_id res chain seq x y z
N MET A 1 -0.26 11.81 39.36
CA MET A 1 -1.21 11.24 38.38
C MET A 1 -1.76 12.40 37.59
N THR A 2 -1.05 12.78 36.54
CA THR A 2 -1.47 13.79 35.56
C THR A 2 -2.11 13.03 34.41
N ASN A 3 -3.33 13.41 34.03
CA ASN A 3 -4.00 12.93 32.82
C ASN A 3 -3.05 13.08 31.64
N GLU A 4 -2.48 11.98 31.15
CA GLU A 4 -2.02 11.93 29.77
C GLU A 4 -3.29 11.98 28.93
N ASP A 5 -3.41 13.05 28.13
CA ASP A 5 -4.49 13.24 27.19
C ASP A 5 -4.65 11.96 26.36
N ASN A 6 -5.74 11.22 26.56
CA ASN A 6 -6.09 10.08 25.72
C ASN A 6 -6.43 10.62 24.33
N PHE A 7 -5.39 10.80 23.50
CA PHE A 7 -5.58 11.09 22.09
C PHE A 7 -6.41 9.96 21.47
N PRO A 8 -7.40 10.30 20.63
CA PRO A 8 -8.23 9.30 19.98
C PRO A 8 -7.37 8.36 19.13
N ILE A 9 -7.75 7.08 19.10
CA ILE A 9 -7.11 6.06 18.28
C ILE A 9 -7.43 6.36 16.81
N LEU A 10 -6.38 6.60 16.02
CA LEU A 10 -6.53 6.83 14.58
C LEU A 10 -6.56 5.48 13.85
N ILE A 11 -7.66 5.21 13.14
CA ILE A 11 -7.87 4.02 12.32
C ILE A 11 -7.92 4.43 10.86
N TYR A 12 -6.81 4.24 10.15
CA TYR A 12 -6.74 4.50 8.72
C TYR A 12 -7.32 3.33 7.94
N LEU A 13 -8.36 3.59 7.15
CA LEU A 13 -8.97 2.62 6.25
C LEU A 13 -8.49 2.89 4.84
N ASP A 14 -7.91 1.89 4.18
CA ASP A 14 -7.64 1.94 2.75
C ASP A 14 -8.94 2.16 1.94
N TRP A 15 -8.82 2.69 0.73
CA TRP A 15 -9.95 3.01 -0.13
C TRP A 15 -10.82 1.80 -0.45
N ASN A 16 -10.23 0.61 -0.59
CA ASN A 16 -10.99 -0.62 -0.80
C ASN A 16 -11.93 -0.93 0.39
N VAL A 17 -11.49 -0.74 1.63
CA VAL A 17 -12.29 -0.94 2.83
C VAL A 17 -13.41 0.09 2.89
N ILE A 18 -13.11 1.37 2.65
CA ILE A 18 -14.14 2.42 2.61
C ILE A 18 -15.21 2.11 1.55
N THR A 19 -14.79 1.66 0.37
CA THR A 19 -15.72 1.25 -0.70
C THR A 19 -16.63 0.12 -0.23
N TYR A 20 -16.07 -0.93 0.39
CA TYR A 20 -16.84 -2.08 0.84
C TYR A 20 -17.80 -1.76 1.99
N LEU A 21 -17.46 -0.86 2.90
CA LEU A 21 -18.36 -0.43 3.99
C LEU A 21 -19.61 0.30 3.46
N ASN A 22 -19.50 0.94 2.28
CA ASN A 22 -20.60 1.66 1.64
C ASN A 22 -21.42 0.76 0.71
N ASP A 23 -20.77 -0.13 -0.04
CA ASP A 23 -21.43 -1.17 -0.85
C ASP A 23 -20.59 -2.45 -0.89
N PHE A 24 -21.08 -3.51 -0.26
CA PHE A 24 -20.47 -4.84 -0.27
C PHE A 24 -21.25 -5.85 -1.13
N SER A 25 -22.33 -5.44 -1.80
CA SER A 25 -23.24 -6.37 -2.52
C SER A 25 -22.58 -7.16 -3.66
N HIS A 26 -21.48 -6.63 -4.20
CA HIS A 26 -20.72 -7.22 -5.30
C HIS A 26 -19.60 -8.17 -4.83
N LEU A 27 -19.35 -8.26 -3.53
CA LEU A 27 -18.32 -9.14 -2.96
C LEU A 27 -18.78 -10.60 -2.91
N ARG A 28 -17.83 -11.53 -2.69
CA ARG A 28 -18.17 -12.93 -2.41
C ARG A 28 -18.82 -13.03 -1.03
N ALA A 29 -19.70 -14.01 -0.82
CA ALA A 29 -20.49 -14.14 0.42
C ALA A 29 -19.66 -14.07 1.72
N GLU A 30 -18.48 -14.69 1.75
CA GLU A 30 -17.56 -14.62 2.91
C GLU A 30 -17.03 -13.19 3.14
N ASP A 31 -16.65 -12.49 2.07
CA ASP A 31 -16.16 -11.11 2.15
C ASP A 31 -17.32 -10.15 2.53
N GLN A 32 -18.54 -10.41 2.04
CA GLN A 32 -19.76 -9.67 2.40
C GLN A 32 -20.04 -9.70 3.90
N THR A 33 -20.11 -10.91 4.46
CA THR A 33 -20.39 -11.09 5.91
C THR A 33 -19.32 -10.45 6.79
N SER A 34 -18.06 -10.43 6.32
CA SER A 34 -16.96 -9.76 7.02
C SER A 34 -17.10 -8.24 7.01
N CYS A 35 -17.45 -7.65 5.85
CA CYS A 35 -17.68 -6.21 5.72
C CYS A 35 -18.94 -5.76 6.49
N GLU A 36 -20.02 -6.54 6.42
CA GLU A 36 -21.24 -6.28 7.19
C GLU A 36 -20.97 -6.33 8.70
N SER A 37 -20.17 -7.30 9.16
CA SER A 37 -19.74 -7.37 10.55
C SER A 37 -18.91 -6.15 10.96
N MET A 38 -17.95 -5.73 10.13
CA MET A 38 -17.13 -4.54 10.40
C MET A 38 -17.98 -3.28 10.51
N LYS A 39 -18.94 -3.11 9.59
CA LYS A 39 -19.86 -1.97 9.60
C LYS A 39 -20.66 -1.91 10.90
N LEU A 40 -21.26 -3.03 11.33
CA LEU A 40 -21.97 -3.09 12.60
C LEU A 40 -21.06 -2.83 13.81
N ILE A 41 -19.83 -3.35 13.79
CA ILE A 41 -18.86 -3.11 14.86
C ILE A 41 -18.56 -1.62 14.99
N ILE A 42 -18.28 -0.94 13.87
CA ILE A 42 -18.03 0.49 13.83
C ILE A 42 -19.26 1.27 14.33
N GLU A 43 -20.43 1.03 13.76
CA GLU A 43 -21.65 1.79 14.06
C GLU A 43 -22.15 1.61 15.50
N LYS A 44 -22.01 0.41 16.09
CA LYS A 44 -22.53 0.12 17.43
C LYS A 44 -21.53 0.36 18.55
N TYR A 45 -20.24 0.11 18.33
CA TYR A 45 -19.28 0.03 19.42
C TYR A 45 -18.20 1.10 19.36
N LEU A 46 -17.95 1.72 18.20
CA LEU A 46 -16.87 2.69 18.03
C LEU A 46 -17.45 4.09 17.96
N ASN A 47 -17.30 4.86 19.05
CA ASN A 47 -17.68 6.26 19.06
C ASN A 47 -16.56 7.16 18.52
N ASN A 48 -16.95 8.29 17.93
CA ASN A 48 -16.02 9.24 17.32
C ASN A 48 -15.14 9.98 18.33
N GLU A 49 -15.42 9.86 19.63
CA GLU A 49 -14.62 10.48 20.69
C GLU A 49 -13.34 9.69 20.95
N ASN A 50 -13.39 8.35 20.89
CA ASN A 50 -12.25 7.49 21.16
C ASN A 50 -11.59 6.95 19.89
N PHE A 51 -12.31 6.90 18.78
CA PHE A 51 -11.84 6.36 17.51
C PHE A 51 -12.13 7.35 16.39
N ILE A 52 -11.10 7.70 15.61
CA ILE A 52 -11.26 8.53 14.42
C ILE A 52 -10.85 7.72 13.20
N PHE A 53 -11.67 7.81 12.15
CA PHE A 53 -11.45 7.16 10.86
C PHE A 53 -11.05 8.19 9.81
N PRO A 54 -9.82 8.72 9.84
CA PRO A 54 -9.47 9.81 8.96
C PRO A 54 -9.27 9.31 7.52
N PHE A 55 -9.57 10.18 6.56
CA PHE A 55 -9.11 10.01 5.19
C PHE A 55 -7.89 10.89 4.90
N SER A 56 -7.09 10.54 3.90
CA SER A 56 -6.02 11.36 3.34
C SER A 56 -6.26 11.68 1.85
N HIS A 57 -5.36 12.49 1.28
CA HIS A 57 -5.34 12.76 -0.17
C HIS A 57 -5.15 11.52 -1.05
N ALA A 58 -4.66 10.40 -0.51
CA ALA A 58 -4.60 9.14 -1.24
C ALA A 58 -5.99 8.69 -1.70
N HIS A 59 -7.03 8.87 -0.87
CA HIS A 59 -8.41 8.54 -1.25
C HIS A 59 -8.94 9.45 -2.36
N TYR A 60 -8.54 10.73 -2.37
CA TYR A 60 -8.89 11.62 -3.47
C TYR A 60 -8.27 11.14 -4.78
N LEU A 61 -7.02 10.67 -4.74
CA LEU A 61 -6.39 10.08 -5.91
C LEU A 61 -7.10 8.80 -6.37
N ASP A 62 -7.55 7.93 -5.46
CA ASP A 62 -8.35 6.75 -5.84
C ASP A 62 -9.69 7.12 -6.47
N ILE A 63 -10.38 8.13 -5.92
CA ILE A 63 -11.63 8.65 -6.47
C ILE A 63 -11.40 9.18 -7.88
N ASN A 64 -10.33 9.96 -8.08
CA ASN A 64 -9.96 10.55 -9.37
C ASN A 64 -9.50 9.52 -10.41
N GLN A 65 -8.96 8.37 -9.98
CA GLN A 65 -8.65 7.24 -10.86
C GLN A 65 -9.90 6.47 -11.33
N GLY A 66 -11.05 6.68 -10.66
CA GLY A 66 -12.34 6.08 -11.04
C GLY A 66 -13.08 6.82 -12.15
N GLY A 67 -14.30 6.35 -12.46
CA GLY A 67 -15.19 7.07 -13.39
C GLY A 67 -15.65 8.42 -12.81
N CYS A 68 -15.61 9.46 -13.63
CA CYS A 68 -15.93 10.83 -13.23
C CYS A 68 -17.39 10.99 -12.76
N GLU A 69 -18.29 10.16 -13.29
CA GLU A 69 -19.70 10.09 -12.94
C GLU A 69 -19.95 9.62 -11.49
N TYR A 70 -18.96 8.98 -10.86
CA TYR A 70 -19.06 8.48 -9.48
C TYR A 70 -18.35 9.37 -8.46
N VAL A 71 -17.72 10.47 -8.88
CA VAL A 71 -16.91 11.31 -7.97
C VAL A 71 -17.75 11.87 -6.83
N ASP A 72 -18.91 12.45 -7.12
CA ASP A 72 -19.76 13.06 -6.11
C ASP A 72 -20.25 12.07 -5.05
N SER A 73 -20.74 10.91 -5.48
CA SER A 73 -21.24 9.87 -4.57
C SER A 73 -20.11 9.25 -3.74
N LYS A 74 -18.91 9.08 -4.33
CA LYS A 74 -17.73 8.60 -3.61
C LYS A 74 -17.23 9.60 -2.57
N LEU A 75 -17.26 10.91 -2.86
CA LEU A 75 -16.90 11.94 -1.89
C LEU A 75 -17.91 12.04 -0.75
N GLU A 76 -19.20 11.83 -1.03
CA GLU A 76 -20.23 11.75 0.00
C GLU A 76 -20.01 10.54 0.92
N ASN A 77 -19.75 9.36 0.33
CA ASN A 77 -19.41 8.15 1.08
C ASN A 77 -18.14 8.33 1.92
N LEU A 78 -17.10 8.95 1.36
CA LEU A 78 -15.86 9.26 2.07
C LEU A 78 -16.13 10.18 3.27
N SER A 79 -16.88 11.26 3.06
CA SER A 79 -17.28 12.20 4.11
C SER A 79 -18.08 11.51 5.22
N LYS A 80 -19.03 10.65 4.86
CA LYS A 80 -19.86 9.89 5.79
C LYS A 80 -19.05 8.91 6.62
N THR A 81 -18.19 8.11 6.00
CA THR A 81 -17.37 7.11 6.71
C THR A 81 -16.35 7.76 7.63
N SER A 82 -15.76 8.88 7.21
CA SER A 82 -14.70 9.56 7.97
C SER A 82 -15.20 10.64 8.93
N ASN A 83 -16.50 10.97 8.90
CA ASN A 83 -17.04 12.19 9.51
C ASN A 83 -16.24 13.44 9.12
N SER A 84 -15.79 13.49 7.85
CA SER A 84 -14.94 14.54 7.29
C SER A 84 -13.60 14.77 8.01
N TRP A 85 -13.14 13.82 8.83
CA TRP A 85 -11.80 13.87 9.41
C TRP A 85 -10.76 13.60 8.33
N ARG A 86 -9.86 14.56 8.11
CA ARG A 86 -8.74 14.46 7.19
C ARG A 86 -7.42 14.42 7.96
N ILE A 87 -6.51 13.54 7.53
CA ILE A 87 -5.10 13.58 7.91
C ILE A 87 -4.20 14.00 6.75
N TYR A 88 -3.10 14.67 7.08
CA TYR A 88 -2.09 15.12 6.13
C TYR A 88 -0.76 15.42 6.83
N GLU A 89 0.32 15.43 6.07
CA GLU A 89 1.61 15.95 6.54
C GLU A 89 1.65 17.46 6.34
N ASP A 90 1.89 18.22 7.41
CA ASP A 90 1.89 19.67 7.37
C ASP A 90 3.28 20.23 7.05
N ILE A 91 3.48 20.67 5.81
CA ILE A 91 4.78 21.16 5.31
C ILE A 91 5.34 22.31 6.17
N PRO A 92 4.57 23.35 6.54
CA PRO A 92 5.08 24.43 7.40
C PRO A 92 5.50 23.98 8.80
N SER A 93 5.01 22.83 9.28
CA SER A 93 5.32 22.27 10.60
C SER A 93 6.23 21.06 10.49
N ASP A 94 7.24 21.11 9.61
CA ASP A 94 8.22 20.02 9.41
C ASP A 94 7.56 18.65 9.17
N TYR A 95 6.49 18.63 8.36
CA TYR A 95 5.76 17.42 7.99
C TYR A 95 5.17 16.64 9.17
N GLN A 96 4.85 17.32 10.28
CA GLN A 96 4.07 16.73 11.36
C GLN A 96 2.72 16.24 10.82
N LEU A 97 2.28 15.07 11.27
CA LEU A 97 0.96 14.54 10.92
C LEU A 97 -0.09 15.40 11.64
N LYS A 98 -0.93 16.10 10.87
CA LYS A 98 -2.06 16.85 11.39
C LYS A 98 -3.36 16.15 11.05
N ILE A 99 -4.35 16.39 11.91
CA ILE A 99 -5.72 15.93 11.74
C ILE A 99 -6.66 17.12 11.85
N GLN A 100 -7.64 17.21 10.97
CA GLN A 100 -8.63 18.28 10.98
C GLN A 100 -9.98 17.80 10.45
N ILE A 101 -11.07 18.39 10.93
CA ILE A 101 -12.39 18.21 10.32
C ILE A 101 -12.52 19.20 9.18
N LEU A 102 -12.91 18.72 7.99
CA LEU A 102 -13.24 19.59 6.88
C LEU A 102 -14.72 19.98 6.89
N HIS A 103 -14.99 21.23 6.51
CA HIS A 103 -16.36 21.70 6.26
C HIS A 103 -16.88 21.28 4.88
N ASP A 104 -15.99 21.23 3.89
CA ASP A 104 -16.35 20.89 2.51
C ASP A 104 -15.28 19.97 1.88
N VAL A 105 -15.58 18.66 1.92
CA VAL A 105 -14.73 17.61 1.34
C VAL A 105 -14.66 17.73 -0.18
N LYS A 106 -15.69 18.24 -0.87
CA LYS A 106 -15.69 18.38 -2.32
C LYS A 106 -14.80 19.53 -2.77
N PHE A 107 -14.82 20.64 -2.04
CA PHE A 107 -13.93 21.76 -2.28
C PHE A 107 -12.46 21.37 -2.08
N ASP A 108 -12.14 20.65 -1.00
CA ASP A 108 -10.77 20.17 -0.74
C ASP A 108 -10.29 19.15 -1.77
N TYR A 109 -11.18 18.24 -2.21
CA TYR A 109 -10.91 17.33 -3.33
C TYR A 109 -10.52 18.10 -4.59
N LYS A 110 -11.29 19.14 -4.96
CA LYS A 110 -11.01 19.93 -6.15
C LYS A 110 -9.64 20.61 -6.08
N ILE A 111 -9.31 21.24 -4.94
CA ILE A 111 -7.99 21.85 -4.73
C ILE A 111 -6.88 20.80 -4.91
N CYS A 112 -7.05 19.63 -4.30
CA CYS A 112 -6.09 18.54 -4.39
C CYS A 112 -5.87 18.11 -5.85
N ILE A 113 -6.94 17.82 -6.60
CA ILE A 113 -6.85 17.34 -7.98
C ILE A 113 -6.35 18.42 -8.95
N ASP A 114 -6.75 19.68 -8.77
CA ASP A 114 -6.26 20.80 -9.58
C ASP A 114 -4.74 20.96 -9.40
N SER A 115 -4.23 20.84 -8.17
CA SER A 115 -2.80 20.86 -7.87
C SER A 115 -2.05 19.71 -8.57
N PHE A 116 -2.59 18.49 -8.53
CA PHE A 116 -2.02 17.35 -9.24
C PHE A 116 -2.00 17.56 -10.77
N THR A 117 -3.07 18.10 -11.33
CA THR A 117 -3.19 18.36 -12.77
C THR A 117 -2.19 19.41 -13.24
N ASN A 118 -1.97 20.46 -12.44
CA ASN A 118 -0.96 21.48 -12.72
C ASN A 118 0.46 20.89 -12.68
N SER A 119 0.75 20.01 -11.70
CA SER A 119 2.01 19.28 -11.64
C SER A 119 2.22 18.35 -12.84
N GLN A 120 1.16 17.69 -13.32
CA GLN A 120 1.22 16.86 -14.54
C GLN A 120 1.51 17.72 -15.78
N THR A 121 0.94 18.91 -15.89
CA THR A 121 1.22 19.84 -16.99
C THR A 121 2.71 20.23 -17.03
N PHE A 122 3.30 20.52 -15.86
CA PHE A 122 4.74 20.79 -15.77
C PHE A 122 5.58 19.56 -16.15
N THR A 123 5.18 18.37 -15.70
CA THR A 123 5.85 17.10 -16.05
C THR A 123 5.80 16.86 -17.56
N SER A 124 4.66 17.11 -18.21
CA SER A 124 4.50 17.01 -19.66
C SER A 124 5.41 17.99 -20.40
N ALA A 125 5.60 19.21 -19.88
CA ALA A 125 6.55 20.17 -20.44
C ALA A 125 8.01 19.68 -20.31
N ILE A 126 8.40 19.10 -19.17
CA ILE A 126 9.72 18.46 -19.01
C ILE A 126 9.88 17.28 -19.97
N ASN A 127 8.86 16.45 -20.14
CA ASN A 127 8.89 15.32 -21.06
C ASN A 127 9.09 15.76 -22.52
N LEU A 128 8.51 16.90 -22.91
CA LEU A 128 8.75 17.49 -24.24
C LEU A 128 10.23 17.91 -24.41
N ILE A 129 10.83 18.50 -23.38
CA ILE A 129 12.24 18.91 -23.39
C ILE A 129 13.18 17.71 -23.42
N THR A 130 12.85 16.63 -22.69
CA THR A 130 13.68 15.41 -22.61
C THR A 130 13.45 14.44 -23.77
N GLN A 131 12.44 14.67 -24.62
CA GLN A 131 12.09 13.80 -25.74
C GLN A 131 13.28 13.47 -26.68
N PRO A 132 14.18 14.40 -27.06
CA PRO A 132 15.34 14.08 -27.88
C PRO A 132 16.31 13.10 -27.20
N ILE A 133 16.48 13.22 -25.88
CA ILE A 133 17.31 12.32 -25.07
C ILE A 133 16.66 10.93 -25.02
N ASN A 134 15.36 10.87 -24.75
CA ASN A 134 14.61 9.61 -24.74
C ASN A 134 14.62 8.92 -26.11
N PHE A 135 14.59 9.70 -27.20
CA PHE A 135 14.74 9.17 -28.56
C PHE A 135 16.11 8.51 -28.76
N ALA A 136 17.20 9.18 -28.35
CA ALA A 136 18.55 8.64 -28.43
C ALA A 136 18.73 7.37 -27.58
N ILE A 137 18.21 7.36 -26.35
CA ILE A 137 18.21 6.18 -25.47
C ILE A 137 17.43 5.02 -26.10
N GLY A 138 16.24 5.30 -26.66
CA GLY A 138 15.46 4.29 -27.37
C GLY A 138 16.19 3.72 -28.59
N GLY A 139 16.90 4.57 -29.34
CA GLY A 139 17.78 4.16 -30.44
C GLY A 139 18.92 3.25 -29.98
N PHE A 140 19.55 3.56 -28.84
CA PHE A 140 20.57 2.72 -28.22
C PHE A 140 20.03 1.33 -27.84
N PHE A 141 18.86 1.24 -27.19
CA PHE A 141 18.26 -0.06 -26.87
C PHE A 141 17.94 -0.88 -28.13
N LYS A 142 17.44 -0.23 -29.18
CA LYS A 142 17.21 -0.90 -30.47
C LYS A 142 18.50 -1.46 -31.06
N LEU A 143 19.58 -0.68 -31.05
CA LEU A 143 20.89 -1.16 -31.48
C LEU A 143 21.38 -2.32 -30.61
N PHE A 144 21.31 -2.19 -29.28
CA PHE A 144 21.72 -3.22 -28.33
C PHE A 144 20.98 -4.55 -28.54
N SER A 145 19.69 -4.49 -28.89
CA SER A 145 18.88 -5.68 -29.15
C SER A 145 19.42 -6.58 -30.28
N HIS A 146 20.22 -6.02 -31.22
CA HIS A 146 20.84 -6.79 -32.31
C HIS A 146 21.97 -7.72 -31.83
N PHE A 147 22.53 -7.46 -30.65
CA PHE A 147 23.57 -8.29 -30.04
C PHE A 147 23.00 -9.44 -29.18
N LEU A 148 21.68 -9.51 -29.01
CA LEU A 148 21.02 -10.58 -28.25
C LEU A 148 20.64 -11.75 -29.15
N LEU A 149 21.01 -12.97 -28.75
CA LEU A 149 20.71 -14.20 -29.51
C LEU A 149 19.29 -14.74 -29.25
N ASN A 150 18.71 -14.44 -28.09
CA ASN A 150 17.38 -14.94 -27.71
C ASN A 150 16.27 -14.01 -28.23
N SER A 151 15.32 -14.56 -29.01
CA SER A 151 14.23 -13.81 -29.64
C SER A 151 13.31 -13.11 -28.64
N ASN A 152 13.01 -13.73 -27.50
CA ASN A 152 12.18 -13.13 -26.45
C ASN A 152 12.91 -11.97 -25.75
N GLN A 153 14.21 -12.11 -25.48
CA GLN A 153 15.01 -11.04 -24.88
C GLN A 153 15.15 -9.85 -25.84
N LYS A 154 15.34 -10.13 -27.14
CA LYS A 154 15.35 -9.11 -28.20
C LYS A 154 14.04 -8.34 -28.25
N ASP A 155 12.89 -9.02 -28.24
CA ASP A 155 11.58 -8.39 -28.20
C ASP A 155 11.42 -7.46 -26.98
N LEU A 156 11.80 -7.92 -25.80
CA LEU A 156 11.68 -7.12 -24.56
C LEU A 156 12.52 -5.84 -24.60
N ILE A 157 13.76 -5.90 -25.11
CA ILE A 157 14.61 -4.72 -25.23
C ILE A 157 14.09 -3.76 -26.31
N LEU A 158 13.56 -4.28 -27.43
CA LEU A 158 12.92 -3.45 -28.46
C LEU A 158 11.69 -2.74 -27.91
N ARG A 159 10.85 -3.46 -27.15
CA ARG A 159 9.70 -2.89 -26.45
C ARG A 159 10.13 -1.80 -25.48
N LEU A 160 11.19 -2.02 -24.68
CA LEU A 160 11.73 -1.00 -23.77
C LEU A 160 12.15 0.26 -24.53
N GLY A 161 12.89 0.11 -25.63
CA GLY A 161 13.33 1.22 -26.47
C GLY A 161 12.19 2.01 -27.11
N ASN A 162 11.07 1.35 -27.44
CA ASN A 162 9.86 2.03 -27.94
C ASN A 162 9.09 2.73 -26.81
N VAL A 163 9.05 2.11 -25.62
CA VAL A 163 8.25 2.56 -24.48
C VAL A 163 8.83 3.82 -23.84
N ILE A 164 10.15 3.94 -23.73
CA ILE A 164 10.82 5.16 -23.24
C ILE A 164 10.51 6.39 -24.13
N GLN A 165 10.07 6.18 -25.37
CA GLN A 165 9.67 7.24 -26.30
C GLN A 165 8.21 7.66 -26.15
N SER A 166 7.40 6.96 -25.33
CA SER A 166 5.99 7.30 -25.11
C SER A 166 5.81 8.32 -23.98
N GLN A 167 4.63 8.96 -23.90
CA GLN A 167 4.32 9.92 -22.81
C GLN A 167 3.75 9.24 -21.55
N GLU A 168 3.16 8.04 -21.68
CA GLU A 168 2.60 7.25 -20.57
C GLU A 168 3.18 5.83 -20.59
N TYR A 169 4.36 5.64 -19.99
CA TYR A 169 5.08 4.36 -20.06
C TYR A 169 5.12 3.55 -18.77
N GLY A 170 4.69 4.10 -17.62
CA GLY A 170 4.90 3.49 -16.30
C GLY A 170 4.45 2.02 -16.22
N THR A 171 3.19 1.73 -16.58
CA THR A 171 2.64 0.36 -16.55
C THR A 171 3.37 -0.58 -17.50
N GLU A 172 3.75 -0.10 -18.69
CA GLU A 172 4.44 -0.94 -19.68
C GLU A 172 5.89 -1.24 -19.27
N ILE A 173 6.59 -0.28 -18.66
CA ILE A 173 7.90 -0.53 -18.04
C ILE A 173 7.79 -1.60 -16.94
N LEU A 174 6.76 -1.54 -16.09
CA LEU A 174 6.55 -2.56 -15.06
C LEU A 174 6.32 -3.96 -15.69
N LYS A 175 5.54 -4.04 -16.77
CA LYS A 175 5.31 -5.30 -17.50
C LYS A 175 6.59 -5.85 -18.11
N ILE A 176 7.38 -4.99 -18.75
CA ILE A 176 8.67 -5.36 -19.34
C ILE A 176 9.62 -5.85 -18.23
N ASN A 177 9.72 -5.14 -17.10
CA ASN A 177 10.55 -5.55 -15.97
C ASN A 177 10.13 -6.94 -15.44
N LYS A 178 8.83 -7.17 -15.23
CA LYS A 178 8.31 -8.48 -14.82
C LYS A 178 8.64 -9.59 -15.84
N ALA A 179 8.54 -9.30 -17.13
CA ALA A 179 8.91 -10.24 -18.18
C ALA A 179 10.42 -10.50 -18.26
N MET A 180 11.25 -9.47 -18.05
CA MET A 180 12.71 -9.61 -17.99
C MET A 180 13.14 -10.50 -16.81
N ARG A 181 12.53 -10.34 -15.64
CA ARG A 181 12.78 -11.24 -14.48
C ARG A 181 12.60 -12.71 -14.83
N ASN A 182 11.61 -13.04 -15.66
CA ASN A 182 11.35 -14.41 -16.09
C ASN A 182 12.29 -14.86 -17.23
N ALA A 183 12.55 -13.98 -18.20
CA ALA A 183 13.29 -14.32 -19.43
C ALA A 183 14.81 -14.39 -19.25
N PHE A 184 15.39 -13.69 -18.28
CA PHE A 184 16.84 -13.68 -18.02
C PHE A 184 17.30 -14.72 -16.98
N ASN A 185 16.36 -15.51 -16.45
CA ASN A 185 16.60 -16.55 -15.46
C ASN A 185 16.70 -17.98 -16.07
N THR A 186 16.84 -18.12 -17.40
CA THR A 186 16.90 -19.42 -18.08
C THR A 186 18.35 -19.87 -18.34
N LYS A 187 18.56 -21.20 -18.45
CA LYS A 187 19.91 -21.79 -18.58
C LYS A 187 20.66 -21.41 -19.86
N ASP A 188 19.92 -21.02 -20.91
CA ASP A 188 20.42 -20.85 -22.28
C ASP A 188 20.76 -19.38 -22.64
N SER A 189 20.73 -18.45 -21.67
CA SER A 189 21.14 -17.07 -21.92
C SER A 189 22.67 -16.90 -21.81
N LEU A 190 23.25 -16.15 -22.76
CA LEU A 190 24.66 -15.71 -22.71
C LEU A 190 24.95 -14.81 -21.50
N VAL A 191 23.95 -14.06 -21.04
CA VAL A 191 23.99 -13.23 -19.83
C VAL A 191 22.90 -13.73 -18.90
N LYS A 192 23.27 -14.32 -17.76
CA LYS A 192 22.34 -14.71 -16.70
C LYS A 192 22.25 -13.58 -15.69
N VAL A 193 21.04 -13.04 -15.53
CA VAL A 193 20.76 -12.04 -14.49
C VAL A 193 19.84 -12.70 -13.49
N PHE A 194 20.34 -12.89 -12.28
CA PHE A 194 19.55 -13.37 -11.16
C PHE A 194 18.99 -12.15 -10.43
N TYR A 195 17.68 -12.10 -10.26
CA TYR A 195 17.05 -11.06 -9.46
C TYR A 195 16.94 -11.52 -8.00
N PRO A 196 17.10 -10.63 -7.02
CA PRO A 196 16.83 -10.95 -5.62
C PRO A 196 15.40 -11.47 -5.45
N ASP A 197 15.25 -12.61 -4.76
CA ASP A 197 13.95 -13.24 -4.50
C ASP A 197 13.92 -13.76 -3.07
N ILE A 198 13.20 -13.04 -2.22
CA ILE A 198 13.09 -13.36 -0.80
C ILE A 198 12.34 -14.68 -0.57
N ASN A 199 11.43 -15.06 -1.47
CA ASN A 199 10.65 -16.30 -1.34
C ASN A 199 11.49 -17.55 -1.62
N LYS A 200 12.61 -17.41 -2.34
CA LYS A 200 13.58 -18.50 -2.57
C LYS A 200 14.64 -18.59 -1.49
N SER A 201 15.00 -17.46 -0.89
CA SER A 201 16.11 -17.36 0.07
C SER A 201 15.74 -17.95 1.44
N GLY A 202 14.47 -17.89 1.84
CA GLY A 202 13.97 -18.49 3.09
C GLY A 202 13.76 -20.02 3.09
N GLN A 203 14.34 -20.77 2.14
CA GLN A 203 14.23 -22.24 2.11
C GLN A 203 15.27 -22.94 3.01
N SER A 204 16.16 -22.19 3.65
CA SER A 204 17.08 -22.74 4.66
C SER A 204 16.30 -23.02 5.96
N ASN A 205 16.62 -24.12 6.66
CA ASN A 205 16.00 -24.49 7.95
C ASN A 205 16.29 -23.50 9.10
N GLN A 206 16.92 -22.36 8.83
CA GLN A 206 17.24 -21.32 9.81
C GLN A 206 16.16 -20.23 9.81
N LYS A 207 15.68 -19.88 11.01
CA LYS A 207 14.81 -18.70 11.20
C LYS A 207 15.66 -17.44 11.08
N LEU A 208 15.76 -16.90 9.87
CA LEU A 208 16.39 -15.61 9.60
C LEU A 208 15.43 -14.47 9.92
N ASN A 209 15.97 -13.33 10.38
CA ASN A 209 15.18 -12.10 10.50
C ASN A 209 14.97 -11.45 9.11
N LEU A 210 14.07 -10.46 9.02
CA LEU A 210 13.70 -9.86 7.75
C LEU A 210 14.86 -9.23 6.98
N LYS A 211 15.78 -8.54 7.69
CA LYS A 211 16.95 -7.92 7.07
C LYS A 211 17.95 -8.96 6.57
N GLU A 212 18.11 -10.05 7.32
CA GLU A 212 18.92 -11.20 6.91
C GLU A 212 18.36 -11.87 5.65
N LEU A 213 17.04 -12.10 5.59
CA LEU A 213 16.38 -12.64 4.40
C LEU A 213 16.59 -11.76 3.16
N VAL A 214 16.48 -10.43 3.32
CA VAL A 214 16.79 -9.50 2.22
C VAL A 214 18.26 -9.60 1.84
N THR A 215 19.18 -9.59 2.80
CA THR A 215 20.63 -9.69 2.55
C THR A 215 21.00 -10.97 1.81
N GLU A 216 20.43 -12.10 2.23
CA GLU A 216 20.61 -13.39 1.58
C GLU A 216 20.07 -13.38 0.14
N SER A 217 18.92 -12.74 -0.10
CA SER A 217 18.35 -12.63 -1.45
C SER A 217 19.24 -11.87 -2.43
N PHE A 218 19.97 -10.84 -1.97
CA PHE A 218 20.96 -10.14 -2.78
C PHE A 218 22.21 -10.99 -2.99
N THR A 219 22.67 -11.71 -1.96
CA THR A 219 23.83 -12.61 -2.05
C THR A 219 23.59 -13.75 -3.05
N ASN A 220 22.39 -14.32 -3.06
CA ASN A 220 22.00 -15.35 -4.02
C ASN A 220 21.87 -14.81 -5.45
N ALA A 221 21.70 -13.51 -5.61
CA ALA A 221 21.61 -12.80 -6.87
C ALA A 221 22.98 -12.33 -7.39
N ASN A 222 24.01 -13.20 -7.35
CA ASN A 222 25.44 -12.92 -7.63
C ASN A 222 25.78 -12.22 -8.98
N HIS A 223 24.80 -11.99 -9.86
CA HIS A 223 24.95 -11.26 -11.14
C HIS A 223 23.93 -10.12 -11.30
N PHE A 224 23.37 -9.64 -10.19
CA PHE A 224 22.48 -8.49 -10.18
C PHE A 224 23.26 -7.18 -10.19
N LEU A 225 22.64 -6.12 -10.73
CA LEU A 225 23.25 -4.79 -10.86
C LEU A 225 23.64 -4.20 -9.50
N PHE A 226 22.84 -4.46 -8.47
CA PHE A 226 23.06 -3.95 -7.13
C PHE A 226 23.61 -5.08 -6.24
N PRO A 227 24.84 -4.96 -5.72
CA PRO A 227 25.44 -6.02 -4.90
C PRO A 227 24.84 -6.11 -3.50
N SER A 228 24.10 -5.09 -3.05
CA SER A 228 23.39 -5.07 -1.78
C SER A 228 22.18 -4.14 -1.85
N TYR A 229 21.27 -4.25 -0.87
CA TYR A 229 20.12 -3.36 -0.81
C TYR A 229 20.52 -1.91 -0.46
N GLU A 230 21.62 -1.70 0.26
CA GLU A 230 22.17 -0.37 0.52
C GLU A 230 22.64 0.30 -0.78
N LYS A 231 23.30 -0.45 -1.67
CA LYS A 231 23.67 0.08 -3.00
C LYS A 231 22.47 0.38 -3.88
N PHE A 232 21.40 -0.40 -3.75
CA PHE A 232 20.12 -0.06 -4.36
C PHE A 232 19.55 1.26 -3.80
N PHE A 233 19.59 1.47 -2.48
CA PHE A 233 19.14 2.73 -1.88
C PHE A 233 19.98 3.94 -2.26
N GLU A 234 21.31 3.81 -2.33
CA GLU A 234 22.21 4.88 -2.79
C GLU A 234 21.89 5.31 -4.23
N TRP A 235 21.42 4.37 -5.06
CA TRP A 235 21.05 4.65 -6.45
C TRP A 235 19.72 5.41 -6.57
N LEU A 236 18.81 5.27 -5.60
CA LEU A 236 17.53 5.98 -5.60
C LEU A 236 17.71 7.41 -5.08
N PRO A 237 17.41 8.46 -5.87
CA PRO A 237 17.68 9.84 -5.49
C PRO A 237 16.62 10.44 -4.54
N TYR A 238 16.02 9.64 -3.65
CA TYR A 238 14.96 10.11 -2.74
C TYR A 238 15.39 11.25 -1.82
N GLU A 239 16.67 11.28 -1.43
CA GLU A 239 17.21 12.37 -0.61
C GLU A 239 17.17 13.73 -1.31
N LYS A 240 17.19 13.75 -2.65
CA LYS A 240 17.12 14.98 -3.44
C LYS A 240 15.71 15.57 -3.50
N ASN A 241 14.69 14.80 -3.09
CA ASN A 241 13.31 15.28 -3.08
C ASN A 241 13.05 16.05 -1.78
N THR A 242 12.92 17.37 -1.84
CA THR A 242 12.68 18.23 -0.67
C THR A 242 11.20 18.51 -0.40
N ILE A 243 10.28 18.00 -1.24
CA ILE A 243 8.85 18.30 -1.12
C ILE A 243 8.07 17.24 -0.34
N ILE A 244 8.71 16.12 0.02
CA ILE A 244 8.13 15.03 0.81
C ILE A 244 8.89 14.84 2.13
N SER A 245 8.21 14.33 3.15
CA SER A 245 8.78 14.12 4.47
C SER A 245 9.87 13.05 4.48
N GLY A 246 10.75 13.08 5.49
CA GLY A 246 11.72 12.02 5.72
C GLY A 246 11.07 10.64 5.89
N PHE A 247 9.92 10.59 6.57
CA PHE A 247 9.15 9.36 6.73
C PHE A 247 8.63 8.84 5.37
N GLN A 248 8.02 9.70 4.56
CA GLN A 248 7.52 9.32 3.24
C GLN A 248 8.65 8.82 2.33
N LYS A 249 9.85 9.42 2.38
CA LYS A 249 11.03 8.92 1.65
C LYS A 249 11.37 7.49 2.04
N GLU A 250 11.40 7.18 3.34
CA GLU A 250 11.67 5.82 3.83
C GLU A 250 10.57 4.83 3.41
N ILE A 251 9.30 5.22 3.47
CA ILE A 251 8.19 4.40 2.96
C ILE A 251 8.36 4.09 1.47
N MET A 252 8.71 5.09 0.66
CA MET A 252 8.94 4.91 -0.78
C MET A 252 10.13 3.99 -1.06
N LYS A 253 11.27 4.21 -0.39
CA LYS A 253 12.47 3.34 -0.49
C LYS A 253 12.15 1.89 -0.16
N LEU A 254 11.47 1.65 0.96
CA LEU A 254 11.17 0.30 1.42
C LEU A 254 10.08 -0.38 0.59
N SER A 255 9.12 0.38 0.06
CA SER A 255 8.13 -0.14 -0.90
C SER A 255 8.82 -0.60 -2.18
N ASP A 256 9.75 0.18 -2.71
CA ASP A 256 10.52 -0.22 -3.89
C ASP A 256 11.43 -1.42 -3.63
N LEU A 257 12.02 -1.50 -2.43
CA LEU A 257 12.80 -2.67 -2.02
C LEU A 257 11.92 -3.93 -1.99
N ALA A 258 10.71 -3.85 -1.43
CA ALA A 258 9.76 -4.95 -1.39
C ALA A 258 9.41 -5.45 -2.81
N ASP A 259 9.22 -4.53 -3.75
CA ASP A 259 8.98 -4.87 -5.16
C ASP A 259 10.23 -5.46 -5.83
N LEU A 260 11.43 -4.95 -5.49
CA LEU A 260 12.70 -5.43 -6.01
C LEU A 260 12.98 -6.88 -5.61
N VAL A 261 12.84 -7.21 -4.32
CA VAL A 261 13.11 -8.55 -3.77
C VAL A 261 11.97 -9.55 -3.98
N ALA A 262 10.98 -9.17 -4.80
CA ALA A 262 9.80 -9.98 -5.11
C ALA A 262 8.98 -10.38 -3.87
N LEU A 263 8.91 -9.53 -2.85
CA LEU A 263 8.04 -9.75 -1.67
C LEU A 263 6.57 -9.90 -2.09
N VAL A 264 6.16 -9.09 -3.08
CA VAL A 264 4.85 -9.17 -3.72
C VAL A 264 5.00 -9.26 -5.23
N SER A 265 3.92 -9.69 -5.89
CA SER A 265 3.82 -9.72 -7.35
C SER A 265 2.57 -8.96 -7.75
N GLU A 266 2.76 -7.76 -8.27
CA GLU A 266 1.65 -6.90 -8.69
C GLU A 266 0.97 -7.44 -9.96
N ASP A 267 -0.34 -7.27 -10.02
CA ASP A 267 -1.11 -7.44 -11.25
C ASP A 267 -1.05 -6.16 -12.08
N LEU A 268 -0.47 -6.29 -13.27
CA LEU A 268 -0.24 -5.20 -14.20
C LEU A 268 -1.26 -5.23 -15.35
N GLY A 269 -2.35 -5.99 -15.23
CA GLY A 269 -3.37 -6.11 -16.28
C GLY A 269 -4.10 -4.82 -16.60
N LYS A 270 -4.22 -3.90 -15.63
CA LYS A 270 -5.01 -2.66 -15.76
C LYS A 270 -4.14 -1.48 -16.22
N LYS A 271 -4.73 -0.54 -16.99
CA LYS A 271 -4.04 0.70 -17.39
C LYS A 271 -3.61 1.52 -16.17
N THR A 272 -4.44 1.53 -15.13
CA THR A 272 -4.25 2.28 -13.88
C THR A 272 -3.23 1.66 -12.92
N SER A 273 -2.69 0.45 -13.19
CA SER A 273 -1.83 -0.27 -12.24
C SER A 273 -0.65 0.57 -11.73
N PHE A 274 0.00 1.37 -12.58
CA PHE A 274 1.08 2.26 -12.14
C PHE A 274 0.59 3.37 -11.18
N GLY A 275 -0.56 3.98 -11.50
CA GLY A 275 -1.21 4.96 -10.63
C GLY A 275 -1.62 4.38 -9.29
N SER A 276 -2.11 3.14 -9.28
CA SER A 276 -2.47 2.43 -8.04
C SER A 276 -1.22 2.13 -7.19
N ILE A 277 -0.16 1.56 -7.77
CA ILE A 277 1.09 1.27 -7.04
C ILE A 277 1.73 2.54 -6.45
N THR A 278 1.64 3.66 -7.15
CA THR A 278 2.16 4.95 -6.64
C THR A 278 1.27 5.51 -5.54
N ASN A 279 -0.05 5.40 -5.66
CA ASN A 279 -0.99 5.82 -4.63
C ASN A 279 -0.90 4.96 -3.35
N ASP A 280 -0.64 3.66 -3.49
CA ASP A 280 -0.41 2.73 -2.39
C ASP A 280 0.71 3.21 -1.46
N LYS A 281 1.77 3.83 -2.00
CA LYS A 281 2.86 4.41 -1.20
C LYS A 281 2.38 5.57 -0.33
N ILE A 282 1.39 6.33 -0.80
CA ILE A 282 0.77 7.41 -0.04
C ILE A 282 -0.14 6.83 1.05
N HIS A 283 -0.95 5.81 0.73
CA HIS A 283 -1.71 5.05 1.73
C HIS A 283 -0.81 4.48 2.82
N LEU A 284 0.32 3.85 2.46
CA LEU A 284 1.31 3.36 3.41
C LEU A 284 1.88 4.49 4.28
N THR A 285 2.19 5.65 3.67
CA THR A 285 2.71 6.82 4.40
C THR A 285 1.74 7.30 5.47
N MET A 286 0.46 7.34 5.16
CA MET A 286 -0.57 7.84 6.07
C MET A 286 -0.97 6.77 7.09
N GLY A 287 -1.28 5.56 6.62
CA GLY A 287 -1.72 4.45 7.45
C GLY A 287 -0.67 4.00 8.47
N LEU A 288 0.62 3.96 8.10
CA LEU A 288 1.68 3.54 9.02
C LEU A 288 2.03 4.59 10.09
N ARG A 289 1.53 5.82 9.98
CA ARG A 289 1.60 6.83 11.04
C ARG A 289 0.39 6.80 11.99
N CYS A 290 -0.66 6.05 11.65
CA CYS A 290 -1.84 5.87 12.49
C CYS A 290 -1.63 4.73 13.51
N SER A 291 -2.56 4.60 14.46
CA SER A 291 -2.54 3.52 15.45
C SER A 291 -2.93 2.18 14.82
N ILE A 292 -3.89 2.21 13.89
CA ILE A 292 -4.38 1.06 13.15
C ILE A 292 -4.42 1.40 11.65
N PHE A 293 -3.93 0.48 10.82
CA PHE A 293 -4.09 0.50 9.37
C PHE A 293 -4.87 -0.74 8.92
N VAL A 294 -5.98 -0.54 8.21
CA VAL A 294 -6.83 -1.60 7.68
C VAL A 294 -6.87 -1.54 6.16
N SER A 295 -6.56 -2.65 5.49
CA SER A 295 -6.72 -2.80 4.05
C SER A 295 -7.19 -4.22 3.74
N ASN A 296 -7.95 -4.40 2.66
CA ASN A 296 -8.23 -5.75 2.16
C ASN A 296 -7.32 -6.17 0.99
N ASP A 297 -6.34 -5.33 0.63
CA ASP A 297 -5.34 -5.64 -0.39
C ASP A 297 -4.19 -6.45 0.22
N LYS A 298 -4.06 -7.71 -0.21
CA LYS A 298 -3.04 -8.63 0.30
C LYS A 298 -1.61 -8.18 -0.01
N ASN A 299 -1.37 -7.54 -1.15
CA ASN A 299 -0.05 -7.03 -1.52
C ASN A 299 0.29 -5.80 -0.68
N LEU A 300 -0.66 -4.87 -0.52
CA LEU A 300 -0.48 -3.69 0.33
C LEU A 300 -0.20 -4.07 1.79
N LEU A 301 -0.97 -5.03 2.34
CA LEU A 301 -0.75 -5.53 3.70
C LEU A 301 0.62 -6.18 3.88
N LYS A 302 1.10 -6.94 2.89
CA LYS A 302 2.45 -7.54 2.93
C LYS A 302 3.53 -6.46 2.96
N LYS A 303 3.41 -5.42 2.12
CA LYS A 303 4.32 -4.26 2.13
C LYS A 303 4.26 -3.53 3.47
N ALA A 304 3.06 -3.26 3.98
CA ALA A 304 2.85 -2.60 5.25
C ALA A 304 3.52 -3.36 6.41
N LYS A 305 3.31 -4.68 6.51
CA LYS A 305 3.92 -5.53 7.55
C LYS A 305 5.45 -5.57 7.42
N PHE A 306 5.96 -5.67 6.19
CA PHE A 306 7.41 -5.57 5.90
C PHE A 306 8.01 -4.25 6.39
N ILE A 307 7.39 -3.11 6.04
CA ILE A 307 7.87 -1.78 6.42
C ILE A 307 7.78 -1.58 7.94
N ARG A 308 6.67 -1.97 8.56
CA ARG A 308 6.47 -1.91 10.01
C ARG A 308 7.58 -2.64 10.76
N GLU A 309 7.91 -3.86 10.34
CA GLU A 309 9.01 -4.64 10.94
C GLU A 309 10.37 -4.00 10.69
N TRP A 310 10.62 -3.51 9.47
CA TRP A 310 11.90 -2.90 9.10
C TRP A 310 12.20 -1.62 9.90
N MET A 311 11.18 -0.77 10.06
CA MET A 311 11.27 0.53 10.74
C MET A 311 10.92 0.44 12.23
N LYS A 312 10.46 -0.73 12.73
CA LYS A 312 10.00 -0.95 14.11
C LYS A 312 8.86 0.00 14.51
N LEU A 313 7.84 0.11 13.65
CA LEU A 313 6.68 0.96 13.90
C LEU A 313 5.66 0.27 14.82
N ASN A 314 4.97 1.05 15.64
CA ASN A 314 3.96 0.55 16.60
C ASN A 314 2.55 0.37 16.01
N VAL A 315 2.37 0.66 14.71
CA VAL A 315 1.08 0.54 14.02
C VAL A 315 0.61 -0.92 13.96
N MET A 316 -0.67 -1.15 14.25
CA MET A 316 -1.33 -2.42 14.03
C MET A 316 -1.87 -2.49 12.59
N ILE A 317 -1.64 -3.61 11.90
CA ILE A 317 -1.97 -3.75 10.48
C ILE A 317 -2.88 -4.96 10.30
N PHE A 318 -4.09 -4.73 9.78
CA PHE A 318 -5.13 -5.74 9.70
C PHE A 318 -5.78 -5.82 8.31
N ASN A 319 -6.17 -7.03 7.92
CA ASN A 319 -7.31 -7.19 7.01
C ASN A 319 -8.64 -7.01 7.77
N ILE A 320 -9.77 -7.04 7.05
CA ILE A 320 -11.10 -6.81 7.63
C ILE A 320 -11.43 -7.80 8.75
N ASP A 321 -11.18 -9.10 8.55
CA ASP A 321 -11.46 -10.11 9.55
C ASP A 321 -10.53 -10.02 10.76
N GLU A 322 -9.23 -9.77 10.54
CA GLU A 322 -8.26 -9.53 11.60
C GLU A 322 -8.68 -8.33 12.46
N PHE A 323 -9.15 -7.25 11.82
CA PHE A 323 -9.68 -6.06 12.49
C PHE A 323 -10.93 -6.38 13.30
N ASN A 324 -11.90 -7.10 12.73
CA ASN A 324 -13.13 -7.49 13.43
C ASN A 324 -12.81 -8.33 14.67
N THR A 325 -11.96 -9.35 14.55
CA THR A 325 -11.50 -10.17 15.69
C THR A 325 -10.83 -9.32 16.76
N PHE A 326 -9.95 -8.39 16.36
CA PHE A 326 -9.27 -7.48 17.29
C PHE A 326 -10.25 -6.57 18.04
N MET A 327 -11.19 -5.95 17.33
CA MET A 327 -12.18 -5.05 17.95
C MET A 327 -13.16 -5.81 18.85
N LEU A 328 -13.65 -6.98 18.41
CA LEU A 328 -14.52 -7.83 19.22
C LEU A 328 -13.83 -8.29 20.50
N LYS A 329 -12.52 -8.56 20.47
CA LYS A 329 -11.74 -8.85 21.68
C LYS A 329 -11.73 -7.67 22.65
N ILE A 330 -11.54 -6.44 22.16
CA ILE A 330 -11.58 -5.22 22.99
C ILE A 330 -12.98 -5.03 23.59
N ILE A 331 -14.02 -5.15 22.77
CA ILE A 331 -15.42 -5.02 23.19
C ILE A 331 -15.74 -6.06 24.27
N TYR A 332 -15.39 -7.32 24.03
CA TYR A 332 -15.65 -8.41 24.98
C TYR A 332 -14.96 -8.18 26.34
N LYS A 333 -13.68 -7.76 26.34
CA LYS A 333 -12.95 -7.42 27.57
C LYS A 333 -13.60 -6.26 28.33
N LYS A 334 -14.13 -5.27 27.61
CA LYS A 334 -14.84 -4.12 28.21
C LYS A 334 -16.17 -4.52 28.83
N GLU A 335 -16.92 -5.41 28.18
CA GLU A 335 -18.20 -5.93 28.68
C GLU A 335 -18.03 -6.92 29.84
N ASN A 336 -16.86 -7.57 29.95
CA ASN A 336 -16.57 -8.61 30.94
C ASN A 336 -15.27 -8.34 31.72
N PRO A 337 -15.20 -7.26 32.53
CA PRO A 337 -13.97 -6.79 33.17
C PRO A 337 -13.37 -7.75 34.24
N GLY A 338 -14.01 -8.88 34.53
CA GLY A 338 -13.56 -9.88 35.50
C GLY A 338 -13.05 -11.20 34.88
N ILE A 339 -13.11 -11.36 33.56
CA ILE A 339 -12.65 -12.59 32.89
C ILE A 339 -11.14 -12.50 32.63
N ASN A 340 -10.37 -13.08 33.55
CA ASN A 340 -8.92 -13.30 33.42
C ASN A 340 -8.60 -14.77 33.03
N SER A 341 -9.53 -15.48 32.38
CA SER A 341 -9.37 -16.92 32.17
C SER A 341 -8.19 -17.24 31.22
N GLU A 342 -7.24 -18.01 31.74
CA GLU A 342 -6.15 -18.55 30.96
C GLU A 342 -6.70 -19.62 30.01
N LYS A 343 -6.83 -19.27 28.72
CA LYS A 343 -7.10 -20.17 27.57
C LYS A 343 -8.57 -20.46 27.22
N GLU A 344 -9.40 -19.44 27.11
CA GLU A 344 -10.70 -19.62 26.43
C GLU A 344 -10.70 -18.90 25.07
N ASP A 345 -10.73 -19.70 24.00
CA ASP A 345 -11.16 -19.25 22.69
C ASP A 345 -12.68 -19.06 22.76
N ILE A 346 -13.13 -17.81 22.64
CA ILE A 346 -14.54 -17.48 22.73
C ILE A 346 -15.11 -17.32 21.34
N ARG A 347 -16.27 -17.93 21.11
CA ARG A 347 -17.06 -17.72 19.91
C ARG A 347 -17.96 -16.52 20.10
N TYR A 348 -17.76 -15.50 19.29
CA TYR A 348 -18.56 -14.29 19.27
C TYR A 348 -19.42 -14.27 18.00
N ALA A 349 -20.74 -14.36 18.17
CA ALA A 349 -21.69 -14.33 17.07
C ALA A 349 -22.12 -12.89 16.78
N VAL A 350 -21.72 -12.34 15.64
CA VAL A 350 -22.18 -11.03 15.17
C VAL A 350 -23.54 -11.21 14.49
N LYS A 351 -24.55 -10.48 14.97
CA LYS A 351 -25.94 -10.59 14.52
C LYS A 351 -26.50 -9.25 14.08
N ARG A 352 -27.40 -9.27 13.11
CA ARG A 352 -28.25 -8.14 12.71
C ARG A 352 -29.20 -7.76 13.85
N ASP A 353 -29.82 -6.59 13.75
CA ASP A 353 -30.81 -6.11 14.73
C ASP A 353 -32.05 -7.00 14.83
N ASN A 354 -32.40 -7.70 13.75
CA ASN A 354 -33.47 -8.69 13.73
C ASN A 354 -33.07 -10.06 14.33
N GLY A 355 -31.82 -10.21 14.78
CA GLY A 355 -31.29 -11.43 15.39
C GLY A 355 -30.61 -12.42 14.43
N ASP A 356 -30.63 -12.16 13.12
CA ASP A 356 -30.00 -13.05 12.13
C ASP A 356 -28.48 -13.07 12.27
N LEU A 357 -27.88 -14.26 12.20
CA LEU A 357 -26.44 -14.43 12.21
C LEU A 357 -25.81 -13.86 10.92
N ILE A 358 -24.78 -13.04 11.08
CA ILE A 358 -23.94 -12.56 9.98
C ILE A 358 -22.70 -13.44 9.89
N LYS A 359 -21.92 -13.49 10.98
CA LYS A 359 -20.68 -14.27 11.06
C LYS A 359 -20.32 -14.59 12.52
N GLU A 360 -19.70 -15.75 12.73
CA GLU A 360 -19.12 -16.13 14.01
C GLU A 360 -17.60 -15.93 13.97
N TYR A 361 -17.06 -15.27 14.98
CA TYR A 361 -15.63 -15.01 15.15
C TYR A 361 -15.10 -15.77 16.36
N THR A 362 -13.92 -16.38 16.23
CA THR A 362 -13.19 -16.92 17.37
C THR A 362 -12.22 -15.85 17.87
N ILE A 363 -12.39 -15.38 19.11
CA ILE A 363 -11.51 -14.40 19.76
C ILE A 363 -10.66 -15.07 20.85
N CYS A 364 -9.36 -14.80 20.84
CA CYS A 364 -8.41 -15.30 21.84
C CYS A 364 -8.06 -14.20 22.85
N ILE A 365 -8.48 -14.36 24.11
CA ILE A 365 -8.36 -13.32 25.14
C ILE A 365 -6.90 -13.03 25.53
N ASN A 366 -6.01 -14.03 25.45
CA ASN A 366 -4.69 -14.02 26.10
C ASN A 366 -3.49 -13.70 25.21
N GLN A 367 -3.66 -13.42 23.92
CA GLN A 367 -2.56 -12.85 23.13
C GLN A 367 -2.41 -11.36 23.45
N ASP A 368 -1.60 -11.06 24.46
CA ASP A 368 -1.08 -9.71 24.76
C ASP A 368 0.11 -9.33 23.86
N LYS A 369 0.41 -10.15 22.84
CA LYS A 369 1.34 -9.77 21.79
C LYS A 369 0.58 -9.00 20.72
N ILE A 370 0.64 -7.68 20.84
CA ILE A 370 0.40 -6.72 19.76
C ILE A 370 1.63 -6.72 18.84
#